data_AF-A0A7V8W8B3-F1
#
_entry.id   AF-A0A7V8W8B3-F1
#
_cell.length_a   1.000
_cell.length_b   1.000
_cell.length_c   1.000
_cell.angle_alpha   90.00
_cell.angle_beta   90.00
_cell.angle_gamma   90.00
#
_symmetry.space_group_name_H-M   'P 1'
#
loop_
_entity.id
_entity.type
_entity.pdbx_description
1 polymer ?
#
loop_
_entity_poly.entity_id
_entity_poly.type
_entity_poly.pdbx_seq_one_letter_code
_entity_poly.pdbx_strand_id
1 'polypeptide(L)'
;MAESIRRHGLFHQAGTRCSSRRTERVSDVPSSDDRSWKSTRLAALRRFALAITVLNLLGHTVLGFEQSWAQPLVALATAYSLEILLDLIDAWITRRPPRFTGGLRDRIDFLLSPHITGLAVAMLLYANERLWPIAFATAAAIGSKAIFRVPAGNGTRHVFNPSNFGITASLLLFPWVGIAPPYHFTENLSGAADWILPGLIVMTGTLLNARFTHRLPLIAGWIGGFLLQALFRHVVFGAPITAVLMPMTGVAFVLYTFYMVTDPATTPSEPRGQMAFGAAVAAAYGFLMVTHVVFGLFFALTIVSAFRGMGLFAQAWAKGSEPSRVAVEVATPVQPSMVIGSRDP
;
A
#
# COMPACT_ATOMS: atom_id res chain seq x y z
N MET A 1 8.52 9.65 91.97
CA MET A 1 8.44 10.96 91.28
C MET A 1 7.61 10.70 90.02
N ALA A 2 6.28 10.66 90.17
CA ALA A 2 5.38 11.78 89.84
C ALA A 2 5.33 11.99 88.31
N GLU A 3 4.21 11.98 87.57
CA GLU A 3 2.79 12.03 87.90
C GLU A 3 1.99 11.90 86.57
N SER A 4 0.84 11.20 86.59
CA SER A 4 -0.48 11.51 85.98
C SER A 4 -0.53 12.10 84.54
N ILE A 5 -1.38 11.65 83.60
CA ILE A 5 -2.85 11.87 83.49
C ILE A 5 -3.37 11.05 82.27
N ARG A 6 -4.29 10.07 82.44
CA ARG A 6 -5.72 10.00 81.96
C ARG A 6 -6.01 10.55 80.53
N ARG A 7 -6.88 10.01 79.66
CA ARG A 7 -8.05 9.12 79.78
C ARG A 7 -8.58 8.77 78.37
N HIS A 8 -9.36 7.68 78.34
CA HIS A 8 -10.51 7.38 77.48
C HIS A 8 -10.29 6.83 76.06
N GLY A 9 -10.81 5.61 75.88
CA GLY A 9 -10.83 4.89 74.63
C GLY A 9 -12.04 5.22 73.78
N LEU A 10 -12.16 4.53 72.64
CA LEU A 10 -13.40 4.16 71.98
C LEU A 10 -13.06 3.14 70.90
N PHE A 11 -13.70 1.98 70.99
CA PHE A 11 -13.75 0.96 69.95
C PHE A 11 -14.41 1.52 68.69
N HIS A 12 -13.79 1.33 67.52
CA HIS A 12 -14.54 1.31 66.26
C HIS A 12 -13.95 0.32 65.25
N GLN A 13 -14.83 -0.58 64.83
CA GLN A 13 -14.66 -1.53 63.73
C GLN A 13 -14.36 -0.75 62.44
N ALA A 14 -13.28 -1.10 61.75
CA ALA A 14 -13.04 -0.64 60.39
C ALA A 14 -13.35 -1.80 59.43
N GLY A 15 -14.54 -1.72 58.83
CA GLY A 15 -15.03 -2.65 57.84
C GLY A 15 -14.23 -2.62 56.53
N THR A 16 -14.21 -3.80 55.92
CA THR A 16 -14.01 -4.10 54.50
C THR A 16 -14.34 -2.95 53.55
N ARG A 17 -13.35 -2.48 52.80
CA ARG A 17 -13.56 -1.83 51.50
C ARG A 17 -12.80 -2.58 50.42
N CYS A 18 -13.49 -3.57 49.84
CA CYS A 18 -13.17 -4.12 48.55
C CYS A 18 -13.36 -3.00 47.52
N SER A 19 -12.27 -2.38 47.07
CA SER A 19 -12.32 -1.38 46.01
C SER A 19 -12.60 -2.10 44.69
N SER A 20 -13.86 -2.11 44.26
CA SER A 20 -14.24 -2.50 42.92
C SER A 20 -13.61 -1.51 41.93
N ARG A 21 -12.46 -1.87 41.35
CA ARG A 21 -12.00 -1.27 40.10
C ARG A 21 -13.04 -1.61 39.05
N ARG A 22 -13.98 -0.69 38.85
CA ARG A 22 -14.84 -0.64 37.68
C ARG A 22 -13.92 -0.58 36.47
N THR A 23 -13.70 -1.71 35.81
CA THR A 23 -13.17 -1.78 34.46
C THR A 23 -14.13 -0.97 33.59
N GLU A 24 -13.77 0.28 33.32
CA GLU A 24 -14.35 1.06 32.24
C GLU A 24 -14.12 0.24 30.97
N ARG A 25 -15.19 -0.39 30.51
CA ARG A 25 -15.27 -0.97 29.18
C ARG A 25 -15.15 0.23 28.25
N VAL A 26 -13.95 0.48 27.73
CA VAL A 26 -13.74 1.39 26.61
C VAL A 26 -14.76 0.98 25.56
N SER A 27 -15.69 1.87 25.27
CA SER A 27 -16.71 1.63 24.27
C SER A 27 -16.01 1.41 22.93
N ASP A 28 -16.20 0.24 22.33
CA ASP A 28 -15.66 -0.15 21.01
C ASP A 28 -16.30 0.63 19.84
N VAL A 29 -16.66 1.90 20.06
CA VAL A 29 -17.14 2.79 19.00
C VAL A 29 -15.91 3.41 18.34
N PRO A 30 -15.65 3.13 17.06
CA PRO A 30 -14.50 3.73 16.39
C PRO A 30 -14.60 5.26 16.43
N SER A 31 -13.47 5.91 16.69
CA SER A 31 -13.39 7.38 16.73
C SER A 31 -13.86 7.97 15.38
N SER A 32 -14.34 9.22 15.39
CA SER A 32 -14.73 9.94 14.18
C SER A 32 -13.62 9.92 13.11
N ASP A 33 -12.38 9.99 13.55
CA ASP A 33 -11.19 10.06 12.70
C ASP A 33 -10.90 8.72 12.01
N ASP A 34 -11.09 7.59 12.70
CA ASP A 34 -10.91 6.25 12.11
C ASP A 34 -11.98 5.96 11.04
N ARG A 35 -13.25 6.32 11.30
CA ARG A 35 -14.31 6.20 10.29
C ARG A 35 -14.05 7.08 9.06
N SER A 36 -13.57 8.31 9.28
CA SER A 36 -13.22 9.24 8.21
C SER A 36 -12.05 8.71 7.35
N TRP A 37 -11.01 8.17 7.99
CA TRP A 37 -9.87 7.58 7.29
C TRP A 37 -10.27 6.35 6.46
N LYS A 38 -11.04 5.42 7.03
CA LYS A 38 -11.53 4.21 6.33
C LYS A 38 -12.35 4.58 5.08
N SER A 39 -13.26 5.53 5.20
CA SER A 39 -14.09 5.99 4.08
C SER A 39 -13.25 6.70 2.99
N THR A 40 -12.30 7.55 3.38
CA THR A 40 -11.39 8.24 2.44
C THR A 40 -10.52 7.25 1.69
N ARG A 41 -9.93 6.27 2.39
CA ARG A 41 -9.12 5.20 1.81
C ARG A 41 -9.92 4.35 0.83
N LEU A 42 -11.14 3.96 1.20
CA LEU A 42 -12.00 3.16 0.32
C LEU A 42 -12.39 3.94 -0.94
N ALA A 43 -12.69 5.22 -0.80
CA ALA A 43 -13.01 6.10 -1.91
C ALA A 43 -11.81 6.26 -2.86
N ALA A 44 -10.57 6.28 -2.33
CA ALA A 44 -9.36 6.27 -3.14
C ALA A 44 -9.19 4.95 -3.90
N LEU A 45 -9.37 3.81 -3.23
CA LEU A 45 -9.26 2.48 -3.84
C LEU A 45 -10.25 2.28 -4.98
N ARG A 46 -11.52 2.68 -4.82
CA ARG A 46 -12.53 2.57 -5.88
C ARG A 46 -12.16 3.39 -7.12
N ARG A 47 -11.68 4.62 -6.94
CA ARG A 47 -11.24 5.48 -8.05
C ARG A 47 -10.01 4.91 -8.75
N PHE A 48 -9.06 4.38 -7.98
CA PHE A 48 -7.87 3.79 -8.55
C PHE A 48 -8.19 2.49 -9.30
N ALA A 49 -9.03 1.64 -8.74
CA ALA A 49 -9.54 0.44 -9.41
C ALA A 49 -10.21 0.80 -10.74
N LEU A 50 -11.14 1.76 -10.75
CA LEU A 50 -11.76 2.22 -11.98
C LEU A 50 -10.73 2.75 -13.00
N ALA A 51 -9.81 3.61 -12.56
CA ALA A 51 -8.80 4.19 -13.44
C ALA A 51 -7.90 3.13 -14.09
N ILE A 52 -7.42 2.15 -13.31
CA ILE A 52 -6.55 1.10 -13.84
C ILE A 52 -7.31 0.10 -14.72
N THR A 53 -8.58 -0.19 -14.42
CA THR A 53 -9.43 -0.99 -15.32
C THR A 53 -9.61 -0.29 -16.65
N VAL A 54 -10.01 1.00 -16.63
CA VAL A 54 -10.22 1.79 -17.85
C VAL A 54 -8.92 1.91 -18.64
N LEU A 55 -7.79 2.16 -17.97
CA LEU A 55 -6.49 2.24 -18.63
C LEU A 55 -6.07 0.91 -19.26
N ASN A 56 -6.33 -0.24 -18.64
CA ASN A 56 -6.05 -1.54 -19.23
C ASN A 56 -6.94 -1.81 -20.44
N LEU A 57 -8.24 -1.49 -20.35
CA LEU A 57 -9.17 -1.63 -21.47
C LEU A 57 -8.76 -0.74 -22.65
N LEU A 58 -8.46 0.54 -22.38
CA LEU A 58 -7.93 1.47 -23.38
C LEU A 58 -6.57 0.99 -23.92
N GLY A 59 -5.73 0.43 -23.06
CA GLY A 59 -4.45 -0.18 -23.42
C GLY A 59 -4.59 -1.18 -24.55
N HIS A 60 -5.44 -2.19 -24.35
CA HIS A 60 -5.65 -3.27 -25.31
C HIS A 60 -6.56 -2.91 -26.50
N THR A 61 -7.33 -1.82 -26.44
CA THR A 61 -8.25 -1.45 -27.53
C THR A 61 -7.79 -0.26 -28.36
N VAL A 62 -7.18 0.73 -27.72
CA VAL A 62 -6.84 2.03 -28.32
C VAL A 62 -5.35 2.27 -28.29
N LEU A 63 -4.67 2.18 -27.15
CA LEU A 63 -3.30 2.72 -26.96
C LEU A 63 -2.21 1.91 -27.68
N GLY A 64 -2.39 0.59 -27.79
CA GLY A 64 -1.45 -0.30 -28.49
C GLY A 64 -0.73 -1.30 -27.59
N PHE A 65 -1.38 -1.82 -26.54
CA PHE A 65 -0.79 -2.90 -25.76
C PHE A 65 -0.59 -4.15 -26.60
N GLU A 66 0.66 -4.56 -26.76
CA GLU A 66 1.05 -5.78 -27.46
C GLU A 66 0.72 -7.06 -26.67
N GLN A 67 0.47 -6.93 -25.37
CA GLN A 67 0.19 -8.07 -24.50
C GLN A 67 -1.16 -8.74 -24.84
N SER A 68 -1.19 -10.06 -24.70
CA SER A 68 -2.42 -10.85 -24.88
C SER A 68 -3.48 -10.50 -23.83
N TRP A 69 -4.75 -10.47 -24.26
CA TRP A 69 -5.93 -10.38 -23.39
C TRP A 69 -5.99 -11.46 -22.29
N ALA A 70 -5.28 -12.57 -22.48
CA ALA A 70 -5.17 -13.61 -21.46
C ALA A 70 -4.37 -13.15 -20.22
N GLN A 71 -3.41 -12.22 -20.38
CA GLN A 71 -2.55 -11.76 -19.28
C GLN A 71 -3.31 -11.07 -18.15
N PRO A 72 -4.15 -10.03 -18.39
CA PRO A 72 -4.94 -9.42 -17.32
C PRO A 72 -5.95 -10.39 -16.70
N LEU A 73 -6.52 -11.33 -17.47
CA LEU A 73 -7.44 -12.33 -16.94
C LEU A 73 -6.74 -13.32 -16.00
N VAL A 74 -5.56 -13.82 -16.37
CA VAL A 74 -4.74 -14.69 -15.52
C VAL A 74 -4.27 -13.96 -14.26
N ALA A 75 -3.84 -12.69 -14.39
CA ALA A 75 -3.47 -11.88 -13.25
C ALA A 75 -4.65 -11.69 -12.29
N LEU A 76 -5.83 -11.32 -12.79
CA LEU A 76 -7.02 -11.15 -11.96
C LEU A 76 -7.45 -12.45 -11.28
N ALA A 77 -7.51 -13.56 -12.02
CA ALA A 77 -7.84 -14.87 -11.48
C ALA A 77 -6.88 -15.27 -10.36
N THR A 78 -5.57 -15.06 -10.57
CA THR A 78 -4.54 -15.36 -9.58
C THR A 78 -4.65 -14.45 -8.36
N ALA A 79 -4.82 -13.13 -8.57
CA ALA A 79 -4.90 -12.15 -7.51
C ALA A 79 -6.10 -12.39 -6.59
N TYR A 80 -7.28 -12.63 -7.18
CA TYR A 80 -8.50 -12.88 -6.42
C TYR A 80 -8.44 -14.21 -5.68
N SER A 81 -8.02 -15.28 -6.35
CA SER A 81 -7.95 -16.60 -5.73
C SER A 81 -6.99 -16.61 -4.54
N LEU A 82 -5.83 -15.97 -4.69
CA LEU A 82 -4.83 -15.93 -3.63
C LEU A 82 -5.22 -14.98 -2.49
N GLU A 83 -5.82 -13.81 -2.77
CA GLU A 83 -6.29 -12.92 -1.71
C GLU A 83 -7.42 -13.59 -0.89
N ILE A 84 -8.35 -14.29 -1.55
CA ILE A 84 -9.40 -15.07 -0.87
C ILE A 84 -8.78 -16.19 -0.02
N LEU A 85 -7.83 -16.96 -0.58
CA LEU A 85 -7.17 -18.04 0.14
C LEU A 85 -6.43 -17.54 1.39
N LEU A 86 -5.67 -16.44 1.25
CA LEU A 86 -4.94 -15.85 2.37
C LEU A 86 -5.88 -15.28 3.43
N ASP A 87 -7.00 -14.66 3.04
CA ASP A 87 -8.01 -14.17 3.99
C ASP A 87 -8.72 -15.32 4.70
N LEU A 88 -8.98 -16.45 4.03
CA LEU A 88 -9.52 -17.66 4.64
C LEU A 88 -8.56 -18.28 5.65
N ILE A 89 -7.27 -18.39 5.30
CA ILE A 89 -6.23 -18.90 6.22
C ILE A 89 -6.11 -17.98 7.43
N ASP A 90 -6.04 -16.66 7.21
CA ASP A 90 -5.96 -15.67 8.30
C ASP A 90 -7.21 -15.73 9.18
N ALA A 91 -8.40 -15.83 8.58
CA ALA A 91 -9.68 -15.97 9.29
C ALA A 91 -9.73 -17.24 10.15
N TRP A 92 -9.23 -18.36 9.62
CA TRP A 92 -9.14 -19.62 10.33
C TRP A 92 -8.18 -19.56 11.52
N ILE A 93 -6.98 -18.99 11.33
CA ILE A 93 -5.97 -18.85 12.39
C ILE A 93 -6.44 -17.90 13.49
N THR A 94 -7.03 -16.76 13.11
CA THR A 94 -7.44 -15.71 14.05
C THR A 94 -8.87 -15.88 14.58
N ARG A 95 -9.58 -16.94 14.15
CA ARG A 95 -10.98 -17.24 14.50
C ARG A 95 -11.94 -16.06 14.27
N ARG A 96 -11.69 -15.26 13.23
CA ARG A 96 -12.57 -14.19 12.78
C ARG A 96 -13.37 -14.64 11.56
N PRO A 97 -14.54 -14.04 11.28
CA PRO A 97 -15.20 -14.25 9.99
C PRO A 97 -14.29 -13.72 8.85
N PRO A 98 -14.25 -14.40 7.68
CA PRO A 98 -13.57 -13.86 6.50
C PRO A 98 -14.17 -12.52 6.08
N ARG A 99 -13.35 -11.60 5.55
CA ARG A 99 -13.77 -10.20 5.30
C ARG A 99 -14.83 -10.10 4.21
N PHE A 100 -14.90 -11.10 3.35
CA PHE A 100 -15.82 -11.15 2.22
C PHE A 100 -17.15 -11.85 2.53
N THR A 101 -17.38 -12.33 3.77
CA THR A 101 -18.65 -13.00 4.14
C THR A 101 -19.79 -12.05 4.49
N GLY A 102 -19.59 -10.74 4.38
CA GLY A 102 -20.64 -9.73 4.49
C GLY A 102 -21.55 -9.66 3.25
N GLY A 103 -21.99 -8.45 2.90
CA GLY A 103 -22.81 -8.20 1.73
C GLY A 103 -22.03 -8.15 0.41
N LEU A 104 -22.75 -7.96 -0.70
CA LEU A 104 -22.14 -7.79 -2.03
C LEU A 104 -21.14 -6.61 -2.07
N ARG A 105 -21.44 -5.54 -1.34
CA ARG A 105 -20.55 -4.37 -1.23
C ARG A 105 -19.23 -4.72 -0.56
N ASP A 106 -19.26 -5.46 0.55
CA ASP A 106 -18.06 -5.88 1.27
C ASP A 106 -17.17 -6.79 0.42
N ARG A 107 -17.78 -7.66 -0.39
CA ARG A 107 -17.06 -8.51 -1.37
C ARG A 107 -16.36 -7.66 -2.42
N ILE A 108 -17.04 -6.69 -3.01
CA ILE A 108 -16.45 -5.80 -4.01
C ILE A 108 -15.30 -5.01 -3.39
N ASP A 109 -15.54 -4.40 -2.23
CA ASP A 109 -14.56 -3.58 -1.53
C ASP A 109 -13.31 -4.39 -1.12
N PHE A 110 -13.49 -5.65 -0.73
CA PHE A 110 -12.41 -6.59 -0.47
C PHE A 110 -11.55 -6.86 -1.72
N LEU A 111 -12.19 -7.04 -2.89
CA LEU A 111 -11.49 -7.36 -4.14
C LEU A 111 -10.83 -6.15 -4.83
N LEU A 112 -11.08 -4.90 -4.39
CA LEU A 112 -10.47 -3.71 -5.00
C LEU A 112 -8.93 -3.75 -4.95
N SER A 113 -8.35 -4.12 -3.80
CA SER A 113 -6.89 -4.15 -3.65
C SER A 113 -6.21 -5.21 -4.53
N PRO A 114 -6.64 -6.49 -4.54
CA PRO A 114 -6.08 -7.46 -5.47
C PRO A 114 -6.39 -7.15 -6.93
N HIS A 115 -7.52 -6.51 -7.26
CA HIS A 115 -7.84 -6.08 -8.62
C HIS A 115 -6.79 -5.10 -9.17
N ILE A 116 -6.51 -4.04 -8.41
CA ILE A 116 -5.48 -3.05 -8.76
C ILE A 116 -4.12 -3.72 -8.91
N THR A 117 -3.77 -4.62 -7.97
CA THR A 117 -2.48 -5.30 -7.98
C THR A 117 -2.31 -6.18 -9.23
N GLY A 118 -3.32 -7.00 -9.56
CA GLY A 118 -3.30 -7.89 -10.71
C GLY A 118 -3.23 -7.14 -12.04
N LEU A 119 -4.06 -6.12 -12.22
CA LEU A 119 -4.03 -5.30 -13.43
C LEU A 119 -2.72 -4.51 -13.58
N ALA A 120 -2.15 -4.01 -12.48
CA ALA A 120 -0.85 -3.34 -12.54
C ALA A 120 0.26 -4.29 -12.97
N VAL A 121 0.27 -5.53 -12.47
CA VAL A 121 1.24 -6.56 -12.88
C VAL A 121 1.09 -6.91 -14.36
N ALA A 122 -0.13 -7.19 -14.82
CA ALA A 122 -0.38 -7.53 -16.23
C ALA A 122 -0.02 -6.39 -17.19
N MET A 123 -0.30 -5.15 -16.80
CA MET A 123 -0.01 -3.96 -17.60
C MET A 123 1.49 -3.66 -17.70
N LEU A 124 2.24 -3.84 -16.62
CA LEU A 124 3.64 -3.37 -16.51
C LEU A 124 4.68 -4.46 -16.76
N LEU A 125 4.33 -5.74 -16.64
CA LEU A 125 5.25 -6.85 -16.92
C LEU A 125 5.11 -7.29 -18.38
N TYR A 126 6.22 -7.63 -19.02
CA TYR A 126 6.25 -8.17 -20.37
C TYR A 126 6.85 -9.59 -20.34
N ALA A 127 5.97 -10.58 -20.43
CA ALA A 127 6.32 -12.01 -20.32
C ALA A 127 6.24 -12.77 -21.66
N ASN A 128 6.27 -12.06 -22.79
CA ASN A 128 6.04 -12.60 -24.14
C ASN A 128 4.70 -13.40 -24.18
N GLU A 129 4.71 -14.59 -24.79
CA GLU A 129 3.55 -15.47 -24.90
C GLU A 129 3.24 -16.27 -23.62
N ARG A 130 4.11 -16.22 -22.60
CA ARG A 130 3.99 -17.07 -21.41
C ARG A 130 3.12 -16.40 -20.36
N LEU A 131 2.05 -17.08 -19.96
CA LEU A 131 1.11 -16.56 -18.95
C LEU A 131 1.55 -16.85 -17.51
N TRP A 132 2.32 -17.92 -17.29
CA TRP A 132 2.72 -18.32 -15.94
C TRP A 132 3.64 -17.29 -15.22
N PRO A 133 4.53 -16.50 -15.86
CA PRO A 133 5.28 -15.45 -15.17
C PRO A 133 4.38 -14.33 -14.65
N ILE A 134 3.26 -14.05 -15.34
CA ILE A 134 2.24 -13.08 -14.89
C ILE A 134 1.53 -13.63 -13.65
N ALA A 135 1.16 -14.91 -13.65
CA ALA A 135 0.60 -15.59 -12.49
C ALA A 135 1.58 -15.58 -11.32
N PHE A 136 2.85 -15.93 -11.54
CA PHE A 136 3.91 -15.88 -10.52
C PHE A 136 4.08 -14.47 -9.94
N ALA A 137 4.25 -13.46 -10.81
CA ALA A 137 4.41 -12.07 -10.39
C ALA A 137 3.24 -11.61 -9.52
N THR A 138 2.02 -11.97 -9.93
CA THR A 138 0.81 -11.65 -9.18
C THR A 138 0.73 -12.39 -7.85
N ALA A 139 1.10 -13.68 -7.83
CA ALA A 139 1.14 -14.46 -6.60
C ALA A 139 2.18 -13.92 -5.61
N ALA A 140 3.38 -13.57 -6.09
CA ALA A 140 4.43 -12.93 -5.31
C ALA A 140 3.97 -11.55 -4.78
N ALA A 141 3.28 -10.77 -5.61
CA ALA A 141 2.72 -9.48 -5.22
C ALA A 141 1.72 -9.60 -4.07
N ILE A 142 0.70 -10.46 -4.21
CA ILE A 142 -0.32 -10.66 -3.18
C ILE A 142 0.29 -11.33 -1.93
N GLY A 143 1.15 -12.33 -2.10
CA GLY A 143 1.87 -12.98 -1.01
C GLY A 143 2.72 -12.01 -0.19
N SER A 144 3.37 -11.04 -0.84
CA SER A 144 4.19 -10.03 -0.15
C SER A 144 3.41 -9.21 0.88
N LYS A 145 2.11 -8.95 0.62
CA LYS A 145 1.22 -8.23 1.56
C LYS A 145 1.01 -9.01 2.85
N ALA A 146 0.98 -10.34 2.77
CA ALA A 146 0.75 -11.21 3.91
C ALA A 146 2.06 -11.50 4.67
N ILE A 147 3.15 -11.73 3.95
CA ILE A 147 4.43 -12.16 4.51
C ILE A 147 5.22 -10.98 5.10
N PHE A 148 5.40 -9.90 4.34
CA PHE A 148 6.31 -8.82 4.72
C PHE A 148 5.56 -7.67 5.40
N ARG A 149 5.29 -7.86 6.69
CA ARG A 149 4.60 -6.86 7.52
C ARG A 149 5.48 -6.34 8.64
N VAL A 150 5.34 -5.05 8.92
CA VAL A 150 6.01 -4.36 10.04
C VAL A 150 4.97 -3.73 10.97
N PRO A 151 5.26 -3.63 12.28
CA PRO A 151 4.42 -2.89 13.22
C PRO A 151 4.31 -1.42 12.81
N ALA A 152 3.11 -0.86 12.83
CA ALA A 152 2.84 0.52 12.51
C ALA A 152 1.67 1.05 13.36
N GLY A 153 1.99 1.79 14.43
CA GLY A 153 1.01 2.21 15.42
C GLY A 153 0.37 1.00 16.11
N ASN A 154 -0.96 0.93 16.11
CA ASN A 154 -1.73 -0.15 16.75
C ASN A 154 -1.91 -1.40 15.87
N GLY A 155 -1.32 -1.43 14.68
CA GLY A 155 -1.51 -2.53 13.73
C GLY A 155 -0.24 -2.89 12.97
N THR A 156 -0.41 -3.65 11.88
CA THR A 156 0.67 -4.00 10.97
C THR A 156 0.40 -3.44 9.58
N ARG A 157 1.48 -3.08 8.86
CA ARG A 157 1.43 -2.63 7.47
C ARG A 157 2.40 -3.43 6.63
N HIS A 158 2.06 -3.65 5.38
CA HIS A 158 2.99 -4.29 4.46
C HIS A 158 4.12 -3.32 4.07
N VAL A 159 5.30 -3.87 3.85
CA VAL A 159 6.52 -3.09 3.60
C VAL A 159 6.62 -2.64 2.15
N PHE A 160 6.33 -3.56 1.22
CA PHE A 160 6.58 -3.37 -0.20
C PHE A 160 5.31 -3.00 -0.95
N ASN A 161 5.43 -2.14 -1.96
CA ASN A 161 4.35 -1.97 -2.94
C ASN A 161 4.11 -3.35 -3.60
N PRO A 162 2.90 -3.93 -3.50
CA PRO A 162 2.66 -5.31 -3.89
C PRO A 162 2.99 -5.60 -5.35
N SER A 163 2.46 -4.83 -6.29
CA SER A 163 2.74 -5.03 -7.72
C SER A 163 4.21 -4.79 -8.04
N ASN A 164 4.84 -3.80 -7.41
CA ASN A 164 6.27 -3.54 -7.57
C ASN A 164 7.13 -4.72 -7.12
N PHE A 165 6.79 -5.32 -5.98
CA PHE A 165 7.49 -6.48 -5.46
C PHE A 165 7.35 -7.69 -6.39
N GLY A 166 6.13 -7.96 -6.86
CA GLY A 166 5.87 -9.03 -7.82
C GLY A 166 6.67 -8.87 -9.12
N ILE A 167 6.68 -7.66 -9.69
CA ILE A 167 7.47 -7.33 -10.88
C ILE A 167 8.97 -7.50 -10.58
N THR A 168 9.46 -6.94 -9.48
CA THR A 168 10.88 -7.04 -9.08
C THR A 168 11.31 -8.50 -8.93
N ALA A 169 10.52 -9.33 -8.24
CA ALA A 169 10.82 -10.74 -8.03
C ALA A 169 10.90 -11.49 -9.37
N SER A 170 9.95 -11.23 -10.28
CA SER A 170 9.97 -11.84 -11.61
C SER A 170 11.19 -11.43 -12.43
N LEU A 171 11.57 -10.16 -12.42
CA LEU A 171 12.73 -9.66 -13.17
C LEU A 171 14.06 -10.24 -12.64
N LEU A 172 14.15 -10.54 -11.34
CA LEU A 172 15.32 -11.17 -10.74
C LEU A 172 15.39 -12.68 -11.01
N LEU A 173 14.26 -13.37 -10.99
CA LEU A 173 14.20 -14.83 -11.13
C LEU A 173 14.15 -15.27 -12.59
N PHE A 174 13.61 -14.45 -13.48
CA PHE A 174 13.39 -14.77 -14.89
C PHE A 174 14.05 -13.72 -15.77
N PRO A 175 15.33 -13.89 -16.13
CA PRO A 175 16.07 -12.88 -16.91
C PRO A 175 15.53 -12.66 -18.34
N TRP A 176 14.66 -13.55 -18.83
CA TRP A 176 13.96 -13.40 -20.11
C TRP A 176 12.63 -12.63 -20.01
N VAL A 177 12.21 -12.24 -18.80
CA VAL A 177 11.02 -11.40 -18.58
C VAL A 177 11.47 -9.95 -18.54
N GLY A 178 10.73 -9.09 -19.23
CA GLY A 178 10.96 -7.65 -19.28
C GLY A 178 9.85 -6.86 -18.60
N ILE A 179 9.97 -5.54 -18.73
CA ILE A 179 8.87 -4.60 -18.44
C ILE A 179 8.22 -4.19 -19.75
N ALA A 180 6.94 -3.82 -19.67
CA ALA A 180 6.24 -3.29 -20.82
C ALA A 180 6.92 -1.99 -21.30
N PRO A 181 7.18 -1.85 -22.61
CA PRO A 181 7.95 -0.72 -23.10
C PRO A 181 7.13 0.57 -23.04
N PRO A 182 7.69 1.72 -22.64
CA PRO A 182 6.90 2.94 -22.40
C PRO A 182 6.06 3.43 -23.59
N TYR A 183 6.44 3.12 -24.84
CA TYR A 183 5.71 3.53 -26.04
C TYR A 183 4.32 2.87 -26.15
N HIS A 184 4.10 1.69 -25.56
CA HIS A 184 2.83 0.96 -25.70
C HIS A 184 1.61 1.70 -25.13
N PHE A 185 1.84 2.72 -24.30
CA PHE A 185 0.78 3.58 -23.76
C PHE A 185 0.33 4.66 -24.76
N THR A 186 1.08 4.89 -25.84
CA THR A 186 0.83 5.98 -26.80
C THR A 186 1.06 5.55 -28.26
N GLU A 187 1.33 4.28 -28.54
CA GLU A 187 1.72 3.79 -29.88
C GLU A 187 0.72 4.20 -30.97
N ASN A 188 -0.57 4.04 -30.70
CA ASN A 188 -1.65 4.38 -31.63
C ASN A 188 -2.20 5.81 -31.43
N LEU A 189 -1.59 6.59 -30.55
CA LEU A 189 -1.95 7.99 -30.36
C LEU A 189 -1.09 8.87 -31.27
N SER A 190 -1.64 10.01 -31.68
CA SER A 190 -0.90 11.01 -32.42
C SER A 190 -1.41 12.42 -32.14
N GLY A 191 -0.53 13.41 -32.29
CA GLY A 191 -0.87 14.82 -32.24
C GLY A 191 -1.29 15.27 -30.84
N ALA A 192 -2.49 15.82 -30.69
CA ALA A 192 -2.97 16.29 -29.39
C ALA A 192 -3.21 15.15 -28.38
N ALA A 193 -3.55 13.95 -28.86
CA ALA A 193 -3.84 12.80 -27.99
C ALA A 193 -2.63 12.36 -27.16
N ASP A 194 -1.42 12.50 -27.71
CA ASP A 194 -0.14 12.17 -27.05
C ASP A 194 0.10 13.00 -25.79
N TRP A 195 -0.46 14.21 -25.75
CA TRP A 195 -0.35 15.11 -24.60
C TRP A 195 -1.56 15.01 -23.67
N ILE A 196 -2.75 14.73 -24.22
CA ILE A 196 -3.98 14.58 -23.43
C ILE A 196 -3.88 13.41 -22.47
N LEU A 197 -3.37 12.25 -22.91
CA LEU A 197 -3.31 11.07 -22.04
C LEU A 197 -2.38 11.27 -20.82
N PRO A 198 -1.08 11.62 -20.97
CA PRO A 198 -0.23 11.94 -19.82
C PRO A 198 -0.81 13.07 -18.98
N GLY A 199 -1.37 14.12 -19.61
CA GLY A 199 -2.01 15.23 -18.91
C GLY A 199 -3.17 14.76 -18.02
N LEU A 200 -4.03 13.88 -18.53
CA LEU A 200 -5.14 13.30 -17.76
C LEU A 200 -4.63 12.47 -16.58
N ILE A 201 -3.58 11.66 -16.78
CA ILE A 201 -2.95 10.86 -15.72
C ILE A 201 -2.34 11.77 -14.65
N VAL A 202 -1.64 12.84 -15.03
CA VAL A 202 -1.10 13.83 -14.10
C VAL A 202 -2.22 14.52 -13.32
N MET A 203 -3.30 14.95 -13.99
CA MET A 203 -4.40 15.66 -13.34
C MET A 203 -5.15 14.76 -12.34
N THR A 204 -5.54 13.56 -12.78
CA THR A 204 -6.25 12.59 -11.93
C THR A 204 -5.35 12.06 -10.81
N GLY A 205 -4.08 11.80 -11.11
CA GLY A 205 -3.07 11.38 -10.14
C GLY A 205 -2.78 12.46 -9.10
N THR A 206 -2.64 13.72 -9.52
CA THR A 206 -2.44 14.86 -8.60
C THR A 206 -3.66 15.03 -7.71
N LEU A 207 -4.88 14.97 -8.26
CA LEU A 207 -6.11 15.05 -7.47
C LEU A 207 -6.18 13.93 -6.43
N LEU A 208 -5.89 12.68 -6.82
CA LEU A 208 -5.85 11.52 -5.93
C LEU A 208 -4.85 11.77 -4.78
N ASN A 209 -3.65 12.22 -5.12
CA ASN A 209 -2.56 12.40 -4.16
C ASN A 209 -2.68 13.66 -3.29
N ALA A 210 -3.38 14.69 -3.77
CA ALA A 210 -3.66 15.89 -3.01
C ALA A 210 -4.79 15.69 -2.00
N ARG A 211 -5.88 15.02 -2.43
CA ARG A 211 -7.13 14.94 -1.65
C ARG A 211 -7.27 13.68 -0.81
N PHE A 212 -6.74 12.55 -1.25
CA PHE A 212 -7.04 11.26 -0.62
C PHE A 212 -5.84 10.61 0.05
N THR A 213 -4.66 10.63 -0.59
CA THR A 213 -3.46 9.93 -0.06
C THR A 213 -2.46 10.87 0.60
N HIS A 214 -2.54 12.18 0.35
CA HIS A 214 -1.65 13.22 0.86
C HIS A 214 -0.16 12.95 0.59
N ARG A 215 0.16 12.59 -0.66
CA ARG A 215 1.50 12.18 -1.11
C ARG A 215 2.23 13.17 -2.01
N LEU A 216 1.73 14.42 -2.11
CA LEU A 216 2.42 15.46 -2.89
C LEU A 216 3.86 15.74 -2.41
N PRO A 217 4.19 15.76 -1.10
CA PRO A 217 5.58 15.90 -0.65
C PRO A 217 6.46 14.76 -1.16
N LEU A 218 5.94 13.53 -1.21
CA LEU A 218 6.66 12.37 -1.74
C LEU A 218 6.96 12.57 -3.23
N ILE A 219 5.96 12.97 -4.01
CA ILE A 219 6.10 13.26 -5.45
C ILE A 219 7.15 14.35 -5.67
N ALA A 220 7.13 15.42 -4.88
CA ALA A 220 8.11 16.49 -4.97
C ALA A 220 9.54 16.00 -4.68
N GLY A 221 9.73 15.17 -3.64
CA GLY A 221 11.03 14.56 -3.33
C GLY A 221 11.50 13.60 -4.43
N TRP A 222 10.60 12.81 -5.00
CA TRP A 222 10.88 11.91 -6.11
C TRP A 222 11.28 12.65 -7.39
N ILE A 223 10.47 13.60 -7.87
CA ILE A 223 10.75 14.36 -9.10
C ILE A 223 12.00 15.22 -8.93
N GLY A 224 12.11 15.95 -7.81
CA GLY A 224 13.26 16.79 -7.52
C GLY A 224 14.54 15.96 -7.38
N GLY A 225 14.47 14.85 -6.63
CA GLY A 225 15.58 13.90 -6.52
C GLY A 225 15.96 13.28 -7.86
N PHE A 226 14.99 12.95 -8.71
CA PHE A 226 15.23 12.37 -10.03
C PHE A 226 15.94 13.36 -10.94
N LEU A 227 15.51 14.62 -10.95
CA LEU A 227 16.17 15.69 -11.70
C LEU A 227 17.62 15.88 -11.22
N LEU A 228 17.83 15.99 -9.91
CA LEU A 228 19.16 16.18 -9.32
C LEU A 228 20.11 15.02 -9.63
N GLN A 229 19.68 13.77 -9.47
CA GLN A 229 20.53 12.62 -9.82
C GLN A 229 20.78 12.51 -11.33
N ALA A 230 19.82 12.90 -12.17
CA ALA A 230 19.99 12.88 -13.63
C ALA A 230 21.04 13.93 -14.05
N LEU A 231 20.97 15.14 -13.50
CA LEU A 231 21.96 16.19 -13.70
C LEU A 231 23.34 15.77 -13.17
N PHE A 232 23.39 15.11 -12.01
CA PHE A 232 24.63 14.53 -11.49
C PHE A 232 25.24 13.53 -12.47
N ARG A 233 24.44 12.62 -13.03
CA ARG A 233 24.89 11.66 -14.05
C ARG A 233 25.39 12.35 -15.32
N HIS A 234 24.73 13.43 -15.74
CA HIS A 234 25.18 14.24 -16.88
C HIS A 234 26.54 14.89 -16.62
N VAL A 235 26.70 15.59 -15.50
CA VAL A 235 27.90 16.36 -15.18
C VAL A 235 29.09 15.45 -14.85
N VAL A 236 28.89 14.39 -14.08
CA VAL A 236 30.00 13.55 -13.56
C VAL A 236 30.37 12.42 -14.50
N PHE A 237 29.39 11.79 -15.16
CA PHE A 237 29.62 10.64 -16.04
C PHE A 237 29.50 10.98 -17.53
N GLY A 238 29.27 12.25 -17.87
CA GLY A 238 29.16 12.71 -19.26
C GLY A 238 27.94 12.19 -20.01
N ALA A 239 26.92 11.68 -19.31
CA ALA A 239 25.73 11.12 -19.94
C ALA A 239 24.92 12.22 -20.67
N PRO A 240 24.43 12.01 -21.90
CA PRO A 240 23.66 13.02 -22.62
C PRO A 240 22.45 13.50 -21.81
N ILE A 241 22.26 14.82 -21.72
CA ILE A 241 21.19 15.41 -20.88
C ILE A 241 19.79 14.93 -21.31
N THR A 242 19.59 14.77 -22.62
CA THR A 242 18.36 14.22 -23.20
C THR A 242 18.13 12.79 -22.73
N ALA A 243 19.14 11.93 -22.73
CA ALA A 243 19.03 10.54 -22.32
C ALA A 243 18.71 10.39 -20.82
N VAL A 244 19.33 11.21 -19.95
CA VAL A 244 19.10 11.10 -18.51
C VAL A 244 17.75 11.65 -18.06
N LEU A 245 17.15 12.57 -18.81
CA LEU A 245 15.82 13.16 -18.54
C LEU A 245 14.68 12.50 -19.33
N MET A 246 14.98 11.79 -20.42
CA MET A 246 13.98 11.11 -21.27
C MET A 246 12.97 10.26 -20.48
N PRO A 247 13.34 9.51 -19.42
CA PRO A 247 12.35 8.78 -18.65
C PRO A 247 11.21 9.67 -18.13
N MET A 248 11.49 10.92 -17.76
CA MET A 248 10.49 11.84 -17.18
C MET A 248 9.38 12.22 -18.16
N THR A 249 9.59 12.06 -19.47
CA THR A 249 8.60 12.37 -20.50
C THR A 249 7.71 11.17 -20.85
N GLY A 250 8.02 9.97 -20.37
CA GLY A 250 7.28 8.75 -20.69
C GLY A 250 6.05 8.52 -19.80
N VAL A 251 4.96 8.01 -20.38
CA VAL A 251 3.73 7.67 -19.63
C VAL A 251 4.01 6.68 -18.48
N ALA A 252 4.89 5.71 -18.70
CA ALA A 252 5.30 4.77 -17.66
C ALA A 252 5.86 5.47 -16.41
N PHE A 253 6.67 6.52 -16.58
CA PHE A 253 7.23 7.29 -15.47
C PHE A 253 6.13 8.10 -14.75
N VAL A 254 5.18 8.67 -15.49
CA VAL A 254 4.04 9.39 -14.92
C VAL A 254 3.16 8.43 -14.10
N LEU A 255 2.81 7.26 -14.65
CA LEU A 255 2.04 6.24 -13.93
C LEU A 255 2.77 5.77 -12.67
N TYR A 256 4.07 5.48 -12.79
CA TYR A 256 4.91 5.10 -11.66
C TYR A 256 4.92 6.19 -10.56
N THR A 257 5.05 7.46 -10.95
CA THR A 257 5.10 8.61 -10.04
C THR A 257 3.79 8.80 -9.28
N PHE A 258 2.64 8.74 -9.95
CA PHE A 258 1.35 9.10 -9.34
C PHE A 258 0.60 7.91 -8.73
N TYR A 259 0.89 6.69 -9.16
CA TYR A 259 0.08 5.50 -8.81
C TYR A 259 0.88 4.34 -8.22
N MET A 260 2.22 4.42 -8.16
CA MET A 260 3.04 3.31 -7.68
C MET A 260 3.95 3.73 -6.51
N VAL A 261 4.81 4.73 -6.74
CA VAL A 261 5.72 5.28 -5.72
C VAL A 261 4.97 5.90 -4.55
N THR A 262 3.78 6.42 -4.80
CA THR A 262 2.92 7.12 -3.85
C THR A 262 1.96 6.20 -3.10
N ASP A 263 2.17 4.88 -3.11
CA ASP A 263 1.31 3.97 -2.37
C ASP A 263 1.30 4.32 -0.87
N PRO A 264 0.15 4.75 -0.31
CA PRO A 264 0.10 5.23 1.06
C PRO A 264 0.31 4.13 2.10
N ALA A 265 0.15 2.85 1.73
CA ALA A 265 0.32 1.75 2.67
C ALA A 265 1.80 1.47 2.99
N THR A 266 2.70 1.80 2.06
CA THR A 266 4.13 1.42 2.09
C THR A 266 5.06 2.60 2.35
N THR A 267 4.54 3.82 2.25
CA THR A 267 5.30 5.07 2.35
C THR A 267 5.13 5.79 3.70
N PRO A 268 6.13 6.58 4.17
CA PRO A 268 6.03 7.35 5.42
C PRO A 268 4.84 8.31 5.44
N SER A 269 4.18 8.53 6.57
CA SER A 269 3.05 9.47 6.68
C SER A 269 3.49 10.94 6.72
N GLU A 270 4.57 11.26 7.41
CA GLU A 270 5.02 12.65 7.62
C GLU A 270 5.62 13.28 6.35
N PRO A 271 5.35 14.57 6.05
CA PRO A 271 5.82 15.23 4.83
C PRO A 271 7.33 15.18 4.61
N ARG A 272 8.13 15.35 5.67
CA ARG A 272 9.60 15.28 5.59
C ARG A 272 10.07 13.86 5.27
N GLY A 273 9.48 12.86 5.93
CA GLY A 273 9.76 11.45 5.65
C GLY A 273 9.35 11.05 4.24
N GLN A 274 8.23 11.59 3.74
CA GLN A 274 7.79 11.41 2.36
C GLN A 274 8.81 11.97 1.35
N MET A 275 9.26 13.22 1.53
CA MET A 275 10.27 13.83 0.65
C MET A 275 11.58 13.03 0.68
N ALA A 276 12.05 12.64 1.87
CA ALA A 276 13.25 11.84 2.03
C ALA A 276 13.12 10.47 1.36
N PHE A 277 11.96 9.83 1.47
CA PHE A 277 11.68 8.55 0.81
C PHE A 277 11.71 8.70 -0.72
N GLY A 278 11.01 9.69 -1.27
CA GLY A 278 11.02 9.95 -2.72
C GLY A 278 12.43 10.24 -3.25
N ALA A 279 13.18 11.09 -2.54
CA ALA A 279 14.57 11.40 -2.88
C ALA A 279 15.49 10.17 -2.78
N ALA A 280 15.29 9.30 -1.79
CA ALA A 280 16.04 8.06 -1.65
C ALA A 280 15.76 7.08 -2.80
N VAL A 281 14.50 6.95 -3.24
CA VAL A 281 14.16 6.14 -4.43
C VAL A 281 14.84 6.71 -5.67
N ALA A 282 14.89 8.03 -5.84
CA ALA A 282 15.59 8.65 -6.96
C ALA A 282 17.11 8.43 -6.90
N ALA A 283 17.72 8.56 -5.72
CA ALA A 283 19.14 8.29 -5.53
C ALA A 283 19.49 6.81 -5.82
N ALA A 284 18.66 5.87 -5.35
CA ALA A 284 18.82 4.45 -5.64
C ALA A 284 18.68 4.16 -7.15
N TYR A 285 17.72 4.79 -7.83
CA TYR A 285 17.60 4.71 -9.30
C TYR A 285 18.88 5.21 -9.99
N GLY A 286 19.38 6.39 -9.59
CA GLY A 286 20.60 6.96 -10.16
C GLY A 286 21.82 6.05 -9.97
N PHE A 287 21.97 5.47 -8.78
CA PHE A 287 23.00 4.49 -8.49
C PHE A 287 22.90 3.26 -9.40
N LEU A 288 21.71 2.66 -9.52
CA LEU A 288 21.48 1.51 -10.39
C LEU A 288 21.81 1.81 -11.86
N MET A 289 21.47 3.01 -12.35
CA MET A 289 21.80 3.44 -13.70
C MET A 289 23.32 3.56 -13.92
N VAL A 290 24.07 4.10 -12.95
CA VAL A 290 25.54 4.17 -13.03
C VAL A 290 26.17 2.78 -13.04
N THR A 291 25.59 1.83 -12.31
CA THR A 291 26.01 0.42 -12.33
C THR A 291 25.44 -0.39 -13.48
N HIS A 292 24.81 0.25 -14.47
CA HIS A 292 24.27 -0.38 -15.68
C HIS A 292 23.19 -1.45 -15.40
N VAL A 293 22.47 -1.30 -14.28
CA VAL A 293 21.35 -2.18 -13.93
C VAL A 293 20.07 -1.64 -14.57
N VAL A 294 19.45 -2.47 -15.41
CA VAL A 294 18.16 -2.18 -16.06
C VAL A 294 16.99 -2.32 -15.09
N PHE A 295 15.80 -1.85 -15.49
CA PHE A 295 14.57 -1.85 -14.68
C PHE A 295 14.68 -1.07 -13.35
N GLY A 296 15.57 -0.07 -13.32
CA GLY A 296 15.96 0.62 -12.10
C GLY A 296 14.83 1.25 -11.29
N LEU A 297 13.70 1.63 -11.90
CA LEU A 297 12.55 2.17 -11.17
C LEU A 297 12.02 1.15 -10.15
N PHE A 298 11.69 -0.05 -10.61
CA PHE A 298 11.11 -1.10 -9.78
C PHE A 298 12.09 -1.58 -8.70
N PHE A 299 13.35 -1.78 -9.07
CA PHE A 299 14.40 -2.16 -8.14
C PHE A 299 14.66 -1.09 -7.09
N ALA A 300 14.74 0.19 -7.48
CA ALA A 300 14.95 1.28 -6.53
C ALA A 300 13.85 1.36 -5.47
N LEU A 301 12.57 1.25 -5.87
CA LEU A 301 11.47 1.27 -4.90
C LEU A 301 11.49 0.05 -3.98
N THR A 302 11.78 -1.15 -4.51
CA THR A 302 11.89 -2.36 -3.68
C THR A 302 13.04 -2.24 -2.68
N ILE A 303 14.22 -1.79 -3.11
CA ILE A 303 15.41 -1.62 -2.26
C ILE A 303 15.14 -0.63 -1.13
N VAL A 304 14.62 0.56 -1.46
CA VAL A 304 14.35 1.59 -0.44
C VAL A 304 13.23 1.16 0.50
N SER A 305 12.21 0.47 -0.01
CA SER A 305 11.15 -0.11 0.84
C SER A 305 11.71 -1.19 1.76
N ALA A 306 12.64 -2.04 1.29
CA ALA A 306 13.31 -3.04 2.11
C ALA A 306 14.10 -2.38 3.26
N PHE A 307 14.95 -1.39 2.95
CA PHE A 307 15.71 -0.66 3.96
C PHE A 307 14.81 0.03 4.99
N ARG A 308 13.73 0.67 4.54
CA ARG A 308 12.73 1.25 5.42
C ARG A 308 12.07 0.19 6.31
N GLY A 309 11.65 -0.94 5.74
CA GLY A 309 11.04 -2.05 6.47
C GLY A 309 11.96 -2.61 7.54
N MET A 310 13.23 -2.87 7.20
CA MET A 310 14.26 -3.30 8.15
C MET A 310 14.47 -2.28 9.27
N GLY A 311 14.52 -0.99 8.94
CA GLY A 311 14.64 0.07 9.94
C GLY A 311 13.46 0.12 10.91
N LEU A 312 12.23 -0.02 10.42
CA LEU A 312 11.03 -0.09 11.26
C LEU A 312 11.01 -1.35 12.14
N PHE A 313 11.41 -2.49 11.58
CA PHE A 313 11.50 -3.75 12.34
C PHE A 313 12.55 -3.65 13.45
N ALA A 314 13.74 -3.12 13.14
CA ALA A 314 14.81 -2.92 14.13
C ALA A 314 14.36 -1.96 15.26
N GLN A 315 13.64 -0.88 14.93
CA GLN A 315 13.09 0.02 15.93
C GLN A 315 12.02 -0.65 16.82
N ALA A 316 11.15 -1.46 16.24
CA ALA A 316 10.15 -2.21 16.99
C ALA A 316 10.81 -3.22 17.94
N TRP A 317 11.82 -3.94 17.46
CA TRP A 317 12.63 -4.87 18.25
C TRP A 317 13.34 -4.16 19.41
N ALA A 318 14.01 -3.04 19.13
CA ALA A 318 14.75 -2.28 20.14
C ALA A 318 13.86 -1.70 21.24
N LYS A 319 12.60 -1.37 20.91
CA LYS A 319 11.61 -0.88 21.89
C LYS A 319 11.01 -1.98 22.76
N GLY A 320 11.42 -3.25 22.58
CA GLY A 320 10.88 -4.39 23.33
C GLY A 320 9.37 -4.54 23.15
N SER A 321 8.80 -3.96 22.08
CA SER A 321 7.40 -4.15 21.76
C SER A 321 7.26 -5.62 21.39
N GLU A 322 6.56 -6.40 22.22
CA GLU A 322 6.12 -7.73 21.80
C GLU A 322 5.54 -7.58 20.40
N PRO A 323 5.92 -8.43 19.43
CA PRO A 323 5.32 -8.37 18.10
C PRO A 323 3.83 -8.54 18.30
N SER A 324 3.06 -7.45 18.21
CA SER A 324 1.61 -7.47 18.38
C SER A 324 1.11 -8.59 17.49
N ARG A 325 0.69 -9.68 18.15
CA ARG A 325 0.06 -10.82 17.50
C ARG A 325 -0.94 -10.25 16.53
N VAL A 326 -0.91 -10.73 15.28
CA VAL A 326 -1.74 -10.31 14.15
C VAL A 326 -3.14 -9.89 14.64
N ALA A 327 -3.28 -8.61 14.97
CA ALA A 327 -4.53 -7.98 15.35
C ALA A 327 -4.75 -6.95 14.27
N VAL A 328 -5.34 -7.44 13.19
CA VAL A 328 -5.98 -6.55 12.23
C VAL A 328 -7.10 -5.87 13.00
N GLU A 329 -7.01 -4.56 13.04
CA GLU A 329 -7.94 -3.63 13.66
C GLU A 329 -9.38 -4.14 13.65
N VAL A 330 -9.88 -4.38 14.86
CA VAL A 330 -11.22 -4.85 15.17
C VAL A 330 -12.21 -3.78 14.71
N ALA A 331 -12.98 -4.07 13.67
CA ALA A 331 -14.30 -3.46 13.50
C ALA A 331 -15.30 -4.42 14.14
N THR A 332 -15.79 -4.05 15.31
CA THR A 332 -16.81 -4.78 16.06
C THR A 332 -18.09 -4.87 15.20
N PRO A 333 -18.66 -6.06 14.98
CA PRO A 333 -19.93 -6.17 14.27
C PRO A 333 -21.03 -5.54 15.12
N VAL A 334 -21.79 -4.62 14.52
CA VAL A 334 -23.03 -4.10 15.10
C VAL A 334 -23.99 -5.29 15.25
N GLN A 335 -24.29 -5.67 16.48
CA GLN A 335 -25.31 -6.69 16.74
C GLN A 335 -26.68 -6.15 16.30
N PRO A 336 -27.52 -6.96 15.63
CA PRO A 336 -28.90 -6.58 15.37
C PRO A 336 -29.62 -6.42 16.71
N SER A 337 -30.16 -5.23 16.97
CA SER A 337 -30.98 -4.96 18.14
C SER A 337 -32.19 -5.90 18.14
N MET A 338 -32.19 -6.81 19.11
CA MET A 338 -33.32 -7.67 19.43
C MET A 338 -34.46 -6.76 19.89
N VAL A 339 -35.50 -6.62 19.05
CA VAL A 339 -36.74 -5.93 19.43
C VAL A 339 -37.43 -6.81 20.47
N ILE A 340 -37.21 -6.52 21.74
CA ILE A 340 -38.01 -7.05 22.84
C ILE A 340 -39.31 -6.25 22.82
N GLY A 341 -40.32 -6.78 22.15
CA GLY A 341 -41.70 -6.34 22.33
C GLY A 341 -42.14 -6.76 23.73
N SER A 342 -42.12 -5.84 24.67
CA SER A 342 -42.80 -5.99 25.96
C SER A 342 -44.30 -6.02 25.70
N ARG A 343 -44.89 -7.21 25.88
CA ARG A 343 -46.30 -7.35 26.20
C ARG A 343 -46.57 -6.89 27.64
N ASP A 344 -47.83 -6.50 27.81
CA ASP A 344 -48.67 -6.49 29.02
C ASP A 344 -48.85 -5.16 29.77
N PRO A 345 -50.00 -4.97 30.45
CA PRO A 345 -51.26 -5.73 30.41
C PRO A 345 -52.43 -5.01 29.73
#